data_AF-A0A3Q2SX53-F1
#
_entry.id   AF-A0A3Q2SX53-F1
#
_cell.length_a   1.000
_cell.length_b   1.000
_cell.length_c   1.000
_cell.angle_alpha   90.00
_cell.angle_beta   90.00
_cell.angle_gamma   90.00
#
_symmetry.space_group_name_H-M   'P 1'
#
loop_
_entity.id
_entity.type
_entity.pdbx_description
1 polymer ?
#
loop_
_entity_poly.entity_id
_entity_poly.type
_entity_poly.pdbx_seq_one_letter_code
_entity_poly.pdbx_strand_id
1 'polypeptide(L)'
;LQDSSESFHMATSPSRASRRGDLTSSPGRDLPPFEDESEGLLGDGPLPEEEEEEEADGEELIGDGMERDYRAIPALDRYEAEGLDLDDEDLSELSQGARNAAEEEMRRRDRAQRPRGRIGIGLLYGENHGPSCLTRS
;
A
#
# COMPACT_ATOMS: atom_id res chain seq x y z
N LEU A 1 8.78 40.93 -23.70
CA LEU A 1 8.21 40.25 -24.87
C LEU A 1 9.37 39.78 -25.74
N GLN A 2 9.62 38.46 -25.74
CA GLN A 2 10.41 37.60 -26.64
C GLN A 2 10.91 36.42 -25.76
N ASP A 3 10.20 35.27 -25.76
CA ASP A 3 10.35 34.08 -26.65
C ASP A 3 11.29 33.06 -25.96
N SER A 4 10.78 32.10 -25.19
CA SER A 4 10.36 30.72 -25.57
C SER A 4 11.46 29.83 -26.17
N SER A 5 11.51 28.59 -25.65
CA SER A 5 12.22 27.39 -26.17
C SER A 5 13.72 27.34 -25.79
N GLU A 6 14.31 26.26 -25.25
CA GLU A 6 14.10 24.83 -25.48
C GLU A 6 14.72 24.00 -24.33
N SER A 7 14.06 22.87 -24.02
CA SER A 7 14.60 21.52 -23.75
C SER A 7 16.11 21.36 -23.42
N PHE A 8 16.56 20.55 -22.47
CA PHE A 8 16.19 19.17 -22.17
C PHE A 8 16.51 18.84 -20.70
N HIS A 9 15.57 18.24 -19.99
CA HIS A 9 15.83 17.39 -18.84
C HIS A 9 16.61 16.18 -19.36
N MET A 10 17.93 16.26 -19.31
CA MET A 10 18.81 15.16 -19.65
C MET A 10 18.66 14.10 -18.56
N ALA A 11 17.80 13.11 -18.79
CA ALA A 11 17.82 11.87 -18.05
C ALA A 11 19.15 11.18 -18.32
N THR A 12 20.16 11.49 -17.51
CA THR A 12 21.42 10.76 -17.47
C THR A 12 21.14 9.40 -16.84
N SER A 13 20.81 8.42 -17.67
CA SER A 13 20.77 7.01 -17.27
C SER A 13 22.07 6.68 -16.53
N PRO A 14 22.03 6.08 -15.33
CA PRO A 14 23.25 5.62 -14.69
C PRO A 14 23.92 4.62 -15.63
N SER A 15 25.09 5.02 -16.14
CA SER A 15 26.01 4.17 -16.89
C SER A 15 26.13 2.82 -16.19
N ARG A 16 25.87 1.75 -16.94
CA ARG A 16 25.96 0.34 -16.53
C ARG A 16 27.43 -0.04 -16.36
N ALA A 17 28.12 0.63 -15.45
CA ALA A 17 29.44 0.25 -14.99
C ALA A 17 29.25 -0.90 -13.99
N SER A 18 29.78 -2.08 -14.35
CA SER A 18 29.90 -3.29 -13.54
C SER A 18 29.93 -3.03 -12.03
N ARG A 19 28.79 -3.16 -11.36
CA ARG A 19 28.73 -3.47 -9.94
C ARG A 19 28.15 -4.87 -9.81
N ARG A 20 29.04 -5.85 -10.04
CA ARG A 20 28.90 -7.20 -9.50
C ARG A 20 28.66 -7.06 -8.00
N GLY A 21 27.49 -7.51 -7.57
CA GLY A 21 27.09 -7.89 -6.21
C GLY A 21 27.61 -7.04 -5.06
N ASP A 22 26.75 -6.21 -4.48
CA ASP A 22 26.70 -5.96 -3.02
C ASP A 22 25.59 -4.94 -2.65
N LEU A 23 24.29 -5.25 -2.82
CA LEU A 23 23.21 -4.34 -2.37
C LEU A 23 21.99 -5.02 -1.75
N THR A 24 22.04 -6.32 -1.43
CA THR A 24 21.01 -6.99 -0.60
C THR A 24 21.61 -7.56 0.68
N SER A 25 22.62 -6.91 1.24
CA SER A 25 23.30 -7.36 2.46
C SER A 25 23.12 -6.31 3.56
N SER A 26 21.96 -6.28 4.21
CA SER A 26 21.96 -5.76 5.59
C SER A 26 22.79 -6.74 6.42
N PRO A 27 23.93 -6.34 7.02
CA PRO A 27 24.84 -7.28 7.66
C PRO A 27 24.14 -8.01 8.80
N GLY A 28 23.98 -9.33 8.68
CA GLY A 28 23.46 -10.21 9.75
C GLY A 28 22.15 -10.95 9.46
N ARG A 29 21.55 -10.82 8.27
CA ARG A 29 20.40 -11.66 7.89
C ARG A 29 20.88 -12.92 7.17
N ASP A 30 20.98 -14.02 7.91
CA ASP A 30 21.03 -15.39 7.35
C ASP A 30 19.62 -15.76 6.86
N LEU A 31 19.15 -15.02 5.85
CA LEU A 31 17.92 -15.34 5.16
C LEU A 31 18.24 -16.19 3.93
N PRO A 32 17.38 -17.17 3.62
CA PRO A 32 17.52 -17.89 2.36
C PRO A 32 17.54 -16.87 1.21
N PRO A 33 18.29 -17.16 0.13
CA PRO A 33 18.18 -16.36 -1.08
C PRO A 33 16.70 -16.28 -1.48
N PHE A 34 16.25 -15.10 -1.90
CA PHE A 34 14.89 -14.93 -2.40
C PHE A 34 14.67 -15.92 -3.54
N GLU A 35 13.53 -16.62 -3.48
CA GLU A 35 13.04 -17.39 -4.61
C GLU A 35 12.77 -16.42 -5.76
N ASP A 36 13.24 -16.77 -6.96
CA ASP A 36 13.05 -15.93 -8.15
C ASP A 36 11.58 -15.98 -8.55
N GLU A 37 10.79 -15.00 -8.10
CA GLU A 37 9.36 -14.88 -8.40
C GLU A 37 9.07 -14.72 -9.91
N SER A 38 10.10 -14.58 -10.76
CA SER A 38 9.93 -14.48 -12.21
C SER A 38 9.51 -15.78 -12.89
N GLU A 39 9.73 -16.95 -12.28
CA GLU A 39 9.39 -18.25 -12.89
C GLU A 39 8.03 -18.82 -12.47
N GLY A 40 7.32 -18.17 -11.54
CA GLY A 40 6.09 -18.74 -10.95
C GLY A 40 4.91 -17.80 -10.76
N LEU A 41 5.08 -16.48 -10.93
CA LEU A 41 4.00 -15.51 -10.68
C LEU A 41 3.11 -15.27 -11.91
N LEU A 42 3.66 -15.43 -13.12
CA LEU A 42 2.89 -15.33 -14.36
C LEU A 42 2.69 -16.74 -14.89
N GLY A 43 1.49 -17.29 -14.67
CA GLY A 43 1.11 -18.61 -15.16
C GLY A 43 1.32 -18.70 -16.67
N ASP A 44 2.35 -19.41 -17.10
CA ASP A 44 2.59 -19.82 -18.50
C ASP A 44 1.61 -20.93 -18.93
N GLY A 45 0.38 -20.88 -18.42
CA GLY A 45 -0.72 -21.72 -18.85
C GLY A 45 -1.57 -20.92 -19.84
N PRO A 46 -2.12 -21.54 -20.90
CA PRO A 46 -3.11 -20.87 -21.73
C PRO A 46 -4.24 -20.35 -20.83
N LEU A 47 -4.55 -19.07 -20.95
CA LEU A 47 -5.72 -18.47 -20.30
C LEU A 47 -6.95 -19.33 -20.64
N PRO A 48 -7.81 -19.67 -19.68
CA PRO A 48 -9.03 -20.41 -19.98
C PRO A 48 -9.85 -19.61 -21.00
N GLU A 49 -10.34 -20.25 -22.06
CA GLU A 49 -11.15 -19.63 -23.13
C GLU A 49 -12.39 -18.88 -22.60
N GLU A 50 -12.80 -19.14 -21.35
CA GLU A 50 -13.88 -18.44 -20.64
C GLU A 50 -13.53 -16.96 -20.31
N GLU A 51 -12.24 -16.61 -20.16
CA GLU A 51 -11.80 -15.22 -19.92
C GLU A 51 -11.90 -14.35 -21.18
N GLU A 52 -11.76 -14.94 -22.37
CA GLU A 52 -11.89 -14.22 -23.66
C GLU A 52 -13.34 -13.75 -23.91
N GLU A 53 -14.33 -14.48 -23.40
CA GLU A 53 -15.75 -14.11 -23.48
C GLU A 53 -16.13 -13.00 -22.48
N GLU A 54 -15.49 -12.96 -21.32
CA GLU A 54 -15.69 -11.93 -20.29
C GLU A 54 -15.01 -10.59 -20.65
N GLU A 55 -13.83 -10.63 -21.29
CA GLU A 55 -13.14 -9.42 -21.80
C GLU A 55 -13.96 -8.68 -22.87
N ALA A 56 -14.86 -9.36 -23.57
CA ALA A 56 -15.69 -8.77 -24.61
C ALA A 56 -16.84 -7.89 -24.09
N ASP A 57 -17.25 -8.02 -22.81
CA ASP A 57 -18.33 -7.25 -22.18
C ASP A 57 -17.82 -6.11 -21.27
N GLY A 58 -16.51 -6.06 -21.01
CA GLY A 58 -15.86 -4.99 -20.25
C GLY A 58 -15.65 -3.70 -21.06
N GLU A 59 -15.42 -2.57 -20.37
CA GLU A 59 -14.96 -1.33 -21.02
C GLU A 59 -13.45 -1.41 -21.30
N GLU A 60 -13.04 -1.10 -22.53
CA GLU A 60 -11.63 -1.04 -22.92
C GLU A 60 -11.00 0.25 -22.38
N LEU A 61 -10.11 0.11 -21.38
CA LEU A 61 -9.46 1.25 -20.69
C LEU A 61 -8.19 1.76 -21.40
N ILE A 62 -7.61 1.00 -22.34
CA ILE A 62 -6.33 1.25 -22.98
C ILE A 62 -6.49 1.37 -24.51
N GLY A 63 -6.67 2.60 -24.97
CA GLY A 63 -6.73 2.88 -26.40
C GLY A 63 -6.81 4.36 -26.72
N ASP A 64 -7.33 4.66 -27.91
CA ASP A 64 -7.39 6.03 -28.47
C ASP A 64 -8.17 7.04 -27.60
N GLY A 65 -8.98 6.57 -26.64
CA GLY A 65 -9.75 7.40 -25.70
C GLY A 65 -9.03 7.76 -24.40
N MET A 66 -7.93 7.08 -24.08
CA MET A 66 -7.28 7.17 -22.77
C MET A 66 -6.79 8.60 -22.47
N GLU A 67 -6.19 9.29 -23.43
CA GLU A 67 -5.64 10.64 -23.25
C GLU A 67 -6.68 11.69 -22.87
N ARG A 68 -7.96 11.48 -23.24
CA ARG A 68 -9.05 12.40 -22.91
C ARG A 68 -9.22 12.54 -21.40
N ASP A 69 -9.06 11.44 -20.68
CA ASP A 69 -9.36 11.36 -19.25
C ASP A 69 -8.23 11.97 -18.40
N TYR A 70 -7.04 12.14 -18.98
CA TYR A 70 -5.88 12.78 -18.33
C TYR A 70 -5.76 14.29 -18.62
N ARG A 71 -6.71 14.89 -19.33
CA ARG A 71 -6.66 16.34 -19.63
C ARG A 71 -6.80 17.15 -18.34
N ALA A 72 -5.94 18.15 -18.18
CA ALA A 72 -6.04 19.09 -17.06
C ALA A 72 -7.31 19.94 -17.15
N ILE A 73 -8.01 20.09 -16.02
CA ILE A 73 -9.20 20.93 -15.87
C ILE A 73 -8.93 21.90 -14.72
N PRO A 74 -8.37 23.11 -14.98
CA PRO A 74 -7.86 23.99 -13.92
C PRO A 74 -8.86 24.41 -12.84
N ALA A 75 -10.16 24.32 -13.12
CA ALA A 75 -11.24 24.60 -12.17
C ALA A 75 -11.51 23.45 -11.18
N LEU A 76 -11.09 22.22 -11.52
CA LEU A 76 -11.25 21.01 -10.69
C LEU A 76 -9.90 20.50 -10.16
N ASP A 77 -8.80 20.89 -10.79
CA ASP A 77 -7.44 20.49 -10.40
C ASP A 77 -6.95 21.19 -9.13
N ARG A 78 -7.74 22.11 -8.56
CA ARG A 78 -7.41 22.86 -7.34
C ARG A 78 -8.56 22.77 -6.35
N TYR A 79 -8.21 22.59 -5.08
CA TYR A 79 -9.20 22.65 -4.01
C TYR A 79 -9.85 24.02 -3.93
N GLU A 80 -11.13 24.01 -3.56
CA GLU A 80 -11.87 25.21 -3.24
C GLU A 80 -11.41 25.77 -1.88
N ALA A 81 -11.52 27.09 -1.73
CA ALA A 81 -11.18 27.82 -0.51
C ALA A 81 -12.17 27.59 0.65
N GLU A 82 -13.44 27.31 0.34
CA GLU A 82 -14.49 27.09 1.33
C GLU A 82 -14.22 25.81 2.14
N GLY A 83 -14.25 25.93 3.47
CA GLY A 83 -14.02 24.81 4.39
C GLY A 83 -12.56 24.43 4.60
N LEU A 84 -11.62 25.10 3.92
CA LEU A 84 -10.19 24.99 4.23
C LEU A 84 -9.75 26.05 5.23
N ASP A 85 -8.78 25.68 6.03
CA ASP A 85 -8.02 26.62 6.83
C ASP A 85 -6.98 27.28 5.92
N LEU A 86 -7.19 28.56 5.59
CA LEU A 86 -6.38 29.30 4.62
C LEU A 86 -5.36 30.23 5.29
N ASP A 87 -5.46 30.41 6.60
CA ASP A 87 -4.44 31.11 7.34
C ASP A 87 -3.26 30.15 7.64
N ASP A 88 -2.10 30.74 7.86
CA ASP A 88 -0.91 29.98 8.25
C ASP A 88 -0.89 29.80 9.79
N GLU A 89 -2.04 29.51 10.41
CA GLU A 89 -2.09 29.24 11.86
C GLU A 89 -1.31 27.95 12.19
N ASP A 90 -0.40 28.04 13.16
CA ASP A 90 0.34 26.89 13.65
C ASP A 90 -0.59 25.97 14.46
N LEU A 91 -1.19 24.99 13.78
CA LEU A 91 -2.02 23.96 14.42
C LEU A 91 -1.15 23.02 15.26
N SER A 92 -1.55 22.83 16.52
CA SER A 92 -0.84 21.92 17.42
C SER A 92 -1.14 20.46 17.08
N GLU A 93 -0.09 19.64 17.01
CA GLU A 93 -0.22 18.19 16.87
C GLU A 93 -0.91 17.54 18.07
N LEU A 94 -1.54 16.39 17.82
CA LEU A 94 -2.19 15.60 18.87
C LEU A 94 -1.16 15.08 19.87
N SER A 95 -1.32 15.43 21.15
CA SER A 95 -0.52 14.83 22.23
C SER A 95 -0.75 13.32 22.34
N GLN A 96 0.23 12.58 22.86
CA GLN A 96 0.10 11.13 23.04
C GLN A 96 -1.12 10.73 23.88
N GLY A 97 -1.45 11.52 24.91
CA GLY A 97 -2.63 11.27 25.75
C GLY A 97 -3.94 11.47 24.99
N ALA A 98 -4.04 12.54 24.20
CA ALA A 98 -5.20 12.81 23.35
C ALA A 98 -5.39 11.71 22.29
N ARG A 99 -4.29 11.27 21.67
CA ARG A 99 -4.30 10.14 20.74
C ARG A 99 -4.81 8.85 21.40
N ASN A 100 -4.26 8.48 22.56
CA ASN A 100 -4.67 7.28 23.28
C ASN A 100 -6.18 7.31 23.63
N ALA A 101 -6.70 8.47 24.05
CA ALA A 101 -8.11 8.65 24.37
C ALA A 101 -9.01 8.51 23.13
N ALA A 102 -8.63 9.13 22.01
CA ALA A 102 -9.36 8.99 20.74
C ALA A 102 -9.36 7.54 20.23
N GLU A 103 -8.22 6.84 20.35
CA GLU A 103 -8.12 5.43 19.96
C GLU A 103 -8.95 4.50 20.86
N GLU A 104 -9.01 4.77 22.16
CA GLU A 104 -9.88 4.03 23.08
C GLU A 104 -11.36 4.23 22.73
N GLU A 105 -11.74 5.46 22.36
CA GLU A 105 -13.08 5.81 21.89
C GLU A 105 -13.47 5.01 20.65
N MET A 106 -12.64 5.07 19.61
CA MET A 106 -12.85 4.32 18.38
C MET A 106 -12.91 2.82 18.63
N ARG A 107 -12.03 2.27 19.48
CA ARG A 107 -12.01 0.83 19.81
C ARG A 107 -13.27 0.38 20.52
N ARG A 108 -13.83 1.22 21.41
CA ARG A 108 -15.09 0.94 22.10
C ARG A 108 -16.24 0.90 21.11
N ARG A 109 -16.33 1.91 20.22
CA ARG A 109 -17.32 1.98 19.15
C ARG A 109 -17.21 0.76 18.24
N ASP A 110 -16.02 0.42 17.77
CA ASP A 110 -15.80 -0.74 16.91
C ASP A 110 -16.20 -2.03 17.62
N ARG A 111 -15.81 -2.24 18.88
CA ARG A 111 -16.25 -3.42 19.64
C ARG A 111 -17.78 -3.53 19.73
N ALA A 112 -18.47 -2.41 19.92
CA ALA A 112 -19.93 -2.39 20.00
C ALA A 112 -20.60 -2.67 18.64
N GLN A 113 -20.01 -2.18 17.55
CA GLN A 113 -20.53 -2.34 16.18
C GLN A 113 -20.00 -3.59 15.46
N ARG A 114 -19.06 -4.32 16.06
CA ARG A 114 -18.53 -5.56 15.47
C ARG A 114 -19.69 -6.55 15.24
N PRO A 115 -19.93 -6.98 14.00
CA PRO A 115 -20.94 -8.00 13.73
C PRO A 115 -20.57 -9.26 14.51
N ARG A 116 -21.57 -9.86 15.18
CA ARG A 116 -21.43 -11.03 16.08
C ARG A 116 -21.10 -12.33 15.32
N GLY A 117 -20.01 -12.35 14.53
CA GLY A 117 -19.70 -13.47 13.64
C GLY A 117 -18.22 -13.78 13.37
N ARG A 118 -17.26 -12.89 13.67
CA ARG A 118 -15.82 -13.23 13.60
C ARG A 118 -15.23 -13.37 15.00
N ILE A 119 -15.27 -14.61 15.48
CA ILE A 119 -14.39 -15.10 16.55
C ILE A 119 -12.95 -14.73 16.19
N GLY A 120 -12.23 -14.07 17.10
CA GLY A 120 -10.82 -13.76 16.88
C GLY A 120 -10.02 -15.06 16.76
N ILE A 121 -9.14 -15.12 15.75
CA ILE A 121 -8.17 -16.20 15.50
C ILE A 121 -7.04 -16.17 16.56
N GLY A 122 -7.41 -15.97 17.82
CA GLY A 122 -6.54 -16.03 19.01
C GLY A 122 -7.03 -17.05 20.03
N LEU A 123 -8.20 -17.66 19.80
CA LEU A 123 -8.71 -18.80 20.57
C LEU A 123 -8.30 -20.16 19.96
N LEU A 124 -7.33 -20.18 19.05
CA LEU A 124 -6.83 -21.42 18.41
C LEU A 124 -5.49 -21.91 19.00
N TYR A 125 -4.76 -21.05 19.74
CA TYR A 125 -3.49 -21.41 20.38
C TYR A 125 -3.43 -20.89 21.81
N GLY A 126 -4.25 -21.50 22.68
CA GLY A 126 -4.30 -21.14 24.10
C GLY A 126 -4.70 -22.30 24.99
N GLU A 127 -4.11 -23.49 24.80
CA GLU A 127 -4.14 -24.60 25.77
C GLU A 127 -3.10 -25.68 25.39
N ASN A 128 -1.82 -25.33 25.45
CA ASN A 128 -0.76 -26.33 25.65
C ASN A 128 0.47 -25.67 26.30
N HIS A 129 0.30 -25.31 27.56
CA HIS A 129 1.40 -25.12 28.50
C HIS A 129 1.11 -26.01 29.70
N GLY A 130 1.60 -27.25 29.64
CA GLY A 130 1.66 -28.09 30.81
C GLY A 130 2.63 -27.47 31.84
N PRO A 131 2.31 -27.55 33.13
CA PRO A 131 3.33 -27.49 34.16
C PRO A 131 3.44 -28.84 34.86
N SER A 132 4.51 -29.56 34.55
CA SER A 132 5.14 -30.46 35.50
C SER A 132 5.74 -29.64 36.66
N CYS A 133 5.25 -29.81 37.90
CA CYS A 133 6.07 -29.89 39.12
C CYS A 133 5.26 -29.89 40.45
N LEU A 134 5.43 -30.96 41.22
CA LEU A 134 5.67 -31.03 42.68
C LEU A 134 4.77 -30.25 43.66
N THR A 135 3.94 -30.98 44.42
CA THR A 135 3.79 -30.77 45.88
C THR A 135 3.64 -32.11 46.62
N ARG A 136 4.47 -32.26 47.67
CA ARG A 136 4.56 -33.35 48.65
C ARG A 136 3.24 -33.54 49.43
N SER A 137 2.96 -34.80 49.81
CA SER A 137 2.24 -35.16 51.05
C SER A 137 3.23 -35.61 52.11
#